data_AF-A0A381R2T3-F1
#
_entry.id   AF-A0A381R2T3-F1
#
_cell.length_a   1.000
_cell.length_b   1.000
_cell.length_c   1.000
_cell.angle_alpha   90.00
_cell.angle_beta   90.00
_cell.angle_gamma   90.00
#
_symmetry.space_group_name_H-M   'P 1'
#
loop_
_entity.id
_entity.type
_entity.pdbx_description
1 polymer ?
#
loop_
_entity_poly.entity_id
_entity_poly.type
_entity_poly.pdbx_seq_one_letter_code
_entity_poly.pdbx_strand_id
1 'polypeptide(L)'
;MSTLCAGCGHDSISAAIIQAYFELEIEPHRVAKVSGIGCSSKTPTYFLRPAHGFNSVHGRMPSIVTGANAANRDLHYIGVSGDGDSLSIGLGQFCHAIRRNVNMLYVLENNGVYGLTKGQFSASTDIGSTARKGGAVNQQPPIDPVLTAINFGCTFVARGFSGDKQSLVPLLKAAIQHPGFALLDVISPCVTFNDHEGSTKSYAYTRESERTTVYADFIPSREPIETDLVQDVTTVTLHDGSRIALRKVDDDYNPFDAGAATAYIRDHQDQGEIVTGLLYMDEEAQDLHAMNNTPNTPLNALEPSKLIPGAAKLAALQKAWR
;
A
#
# COMPACT_ATOMS: atom_id res chain seq x y z
N MET A 1 3.67 -6.23 22.95
CA MET A 1 3.75 -7.63 22.50
C MET A 1 2.54 -7.89 21.61
N SER A 2 2.74 -8.51 20.45
CA SER A 2 1.68 -8.79 19.47
C SER A 2 0.70 -9.84 19.99
N THR A 3 -0.54 -9.83 19.51
CA THR A 3 -1.54 -10.89 19.78
C THR A 3 -1.74 -11.81 18.59
N LEU A 4 -0.83 -11.75 17.61
CA LEU A 4 -0.78 -12.63 16.45
C LEU A 4 -0.14 -13.98 16.80
N CYS A 5 -0.33 -14.95 15.91
CA CYS A 5 0.24 -16.29 16.07
C CYS A 5 1.77 -16.24 16.00
N ALA A 6 2.46 -17.09 16.77
CA ALA A 6 3.91 -17.22 16.67
C ALA A 6 4.30 -17.64 15.23
N GLY A 7 5.17 -16.86 14.59
CA GLY A 7 5.57 -17.06 13.19
C GLY A 7 4.65 -16.41 12.15
N CYS A 8 3.68 -15.59 12.56
CA CYS A 8 2.84 -14.85 11.61
C CYS A 8 3.64 -13.80 10.82
N GLY A 9 3.51 -13.79 9.49
CA GLY A 9 4.19 -12.81 8.63
C GLY A 9 3.84 -11.34 8.95
N HIS A 10 2.65 -11.05 9.49
CA HIS A 10 2.24 -9.67 9.84
C HIS A 10 3.12 -9.04 10.95
N ASP A 11 3.73 -9.85 11.82
CA ASP A 11 4.69 -9.33 12.81
C ASP A 11 5.97 -8.83 12.13
N SER A 12 6.45 -9.54 11.09
CA SER A 12 7.58 -9.10 10.27
C SER A 12 7.27 -7.82 9.51
N ILE A 13 6.05 -7.70 8.97
CA ILE A 13 5.57 -6.47 8.31
C ILE A 13 5.56 -5.31 9.30
N SER A 14 5.03 -5.51 10.51
CA SER A 14 5.04 -4.50 11.57
C SER A 14 6.47 -4.04 11.89
N ALA A 15 7.43 -4.96 11.98
CA ALA A 15 8.83 -4.64 12.22
C ALA A 15 9.50 -3.91 11.05
N ALA A 16 9.08 -4.18 9.81
CA ALA A 16 9.55 -3.46 8.62
C ALA A 16 8.99 -2.03 8.56
N ILE A 17 7.70 -1.84 8.89
CA ILE A 17 7.07 -0.52 8.99
C ILE A 17 7.78 0.33 10.05
N ILE A 18 8.04 -0.22 11.25
CA ILE A 18 8.76 0.48 12.32
C ILE A 18 10.13 0.97 11.82
N GLN A 19 10.88 0.10 11.13
CA GLN A 19 12.19 0.44 10.61
C GLN A 19 12.11 1.52 9.51
N ALA A 20 11.17 1.40 8.57
CA ALA A 20 10.99 2.39 7.51
C ALA A 20 10.69 3.79 8.06
N TYR A 21 9.75 3.91 9.00
CA TYR A 21 9.45 5.20 9.62
C TYR A 21 10.60 5.75 10.48
N PHE A 22 11.36 4.88 11.16
CA PHE A 22 12.55 5.28 11.90
C PHE A 22 13.63 5.85 10.98
N GLU A 23 13.92 5.17 9.86
CA GLU A 23 14.92 5.61 8.87
C GLU A 23 14.50 6.87 8.10
N LEU A 24 13.19 7.14 7.98
CA LEU A 24 12.65 8.35 7.38
C LEU A 24 12.57 9.53 8.36
N GLU A 25 12.89 9.32 9.64
CA GLU A 25 12.84 10.36 10.68
C GLU A 25 11.47 11.05 10.78
N ILE A 26 10.38 10.36 10.40
CA ILE A 26 9.02 10.90 10.47
C ILE A 26 8.54 10.85 11.91
N GLU A 27 8.20 12.01 12.44
CA GLU A 27 7.67 12.14 13.78
C GLU A 27 6.32 11.40 13.91
N PRO A 28 6.12 10.53 14.92
CA PRO A 28 4.91 9.71 15.00
C PRO A 28 3.59 10.50 15.02
N HIS A 29 3.56 11.71 15.60
CA HIS A 29 2.35 12.54 15.67
C HIS A 29 1.90 13.04 14.27
N ARG A 30 2.77 12.99 13.27
CA ARG A 30 2.46 13.29 11.86
C ARG A 30 1.81 12.12 11.13
N VAL A 31 1.68 10.95 11.77
CA VAL A 31 1.21 9.71 11.13
C VAL A 31 -0.20 9.36 11.58
N ALA A 32 -1.06 9.02 10.63
CA ALA A 32 -2.40 8.48 10.85
C ALA A 32 -2.48 7.04 10.33
N LYS A 33 -2.57 6.09 11.26
CA LYS A 33 -2.66 4.66 10.98
C LYS A 33 -4.13 4.23 10.97
N VAL A 34 -4.59 3.64 9.89
CA VAL A 34 -5.99 3.23 9.73
C VAL A 34 -6.07 1.79 9.26
N SER A 35 -7.04 1.01 9.73
CA SER A 35 -7.28 -0.35 9.24
C SER A 35 -8.74 -0.68 9.08
N GLY A 36 -9.04 -1.79 8.40
CA GLY A 36 -10.36 -2.43 8.42
C GLY A 36 -10.52 -3.41 9.58
N ILE A 37 -11.00 -4.62 9.28
CA ILE A 37 -11.16 -5.73 10.23
C ILE A 37 -10.47 -7.01 9.71
N GLY A 38 -9.67 -7.65 10.57
CA GLY A 38 -8.91 -8.86 10.25
C GLY A 38 -7.73 -9.05 11.21
N CYS A 39 -6.95 -10.13 11.02
CA CYS A 39 -5.67 -10.27 11.73
C CYS A 39 -4.72 -9.12 11.36
N SER A 40 -4.67 -8.79 10.07
CA SER A 40 -3.90 -7.66 9.53
C SER A 40 -4.33 -6.32 10.10
N SER A 41 -5.62 -6.15 10.37
CA SER A 41 -6.16 -4.91 10.92
C SER A 41 -5.81 -4.69 12.39
N LYS A 42 -5.09 -5.61 13.04
CA LYS A 42 -4.47 -5.37 14.35
C LYS A 42 -3.08 -4.73 14.23
N THR A 43 -2.44 -4.79 13.06
CA THR A 43 -1.10 -4.25 12.80
C THR A 43 -0.94 -2.80 13.28
N PRO A 44 -1.89 -1.86 13.05
CA PRO A 44 -1.78 -0.48 13.59
C PRO A 44 -1.60 -0.37 15.11
N THR A 45 -1.98 -1.38 15.88
CA THR A 45 -1.79 -1.42 17.34
C THR A 45 -0.35 -1.75 17.73
N TYR A 46 0.45 -2.30 16.82
CA TYR A 46 1.79 -2.85 17.11
C TYR A 46 2.95 -1.96 16.68
N PHE A 47 2.72 -0.92 15.88
CA PHE A 47 3.76 0.02 15.44
C PHE A 47 3.42 1.48 15.77
N LEU A 48 4.45 2.33 15.89
CA LEU A 48 4.36 3.78 16.11
C LEU A 48 3.32 4.17 17.19
N ARG A 49 3.58 3.79 18.44
CA ARG A 49 2.64 4.01 19.56
C ARG A 49 2.14 5.46 19.71
N PRO A 50 2.97 6.52 19.55
CA PRO A 50 2.52 7.90 19.72
C PRO A 50 1.74 8.47 18.51
N ALA A 51 1.58 7.70 17.43
CA ALA A 51 0.83 8.12 16.24
C ALA A 51 -0.68 8.00 16.41
N HIS A 52 -1.44 8.68 15.56
CA HIS A 52 -2.89 8.55 15.51
C HIS A 52 -3.26 7.14 14.99
N GLY A 53 -4.31 6.54 15.57
CA GLY A 53 -4.76 5.19 15.21
C GLY A 53 -6.28 5.10 15.13
N PHE A 54 -6.79 4.50 14.07
CA PHE A 54 -8.23 4.28 13.88
C PHE A 54 -8.51 2.90 13.24
N ASN A 55 -9.10 1.98 14.00
CA ASN A 55 -9.63 0.74 13.47
C ASN A 55 -11.06 0.98 12.96
N SER A 56 -11.24 1.00 11.65
CA SER A 56 -12.53 1.19 10.99
C SER A 56 -13.36 -0.10 10.97
N VAL A 57 -14.51 -0.07 10.30
CA VAL A 57 -15.30 -1.27 10.04
C VAL A 57 -14.81 -2.00 8.77
N HIS A 58 -15.17 -3.28 8.65
CA HIS A 58 -14.66 -4.18 7.62
C HIS A 58 -14.82 -3.60 6.20
N GLY A 59 -13.71 -3.48 5.46
CA GLY A 59 -13.61 -2.95 4.10
C GLY A 59 -13.96 -1.48 3.95
N ARG A 60 -13.90 -0.67 5.02
CA ARG A 60 -14.18 0.78 4.97
C ARG A 60 -12.97 1.66 5.20
N MET A 61 -11.80 1.07 5.47
CA MET A 61 -10.55 1.82 5.64
C MET A 61 -10.28 2.81 4.48
N PRO A 62 -10.39 2.43 3.19
CA PRO A 62 -10.12 3.38 2.10
C PRO A 62 -11.03 4.62 2.15
N SER A 63 -12.31 4.46 2.48
CA SER A 63 -13.27 5.56 2.60
C SER A 63 -12.95 6.48 3.77
N ILE A 64 -12.58 5.89 4.91
CA ILE A 64 -12.22 6.64 6.12
C ILE A 64 -10.95 7.46 5.87
N VAL A 65 -9.92 6.86 5.26
CA VAL A 65 -8.69 7.57 4.90
C VAL A 65 -8.97 8.68 3.89
N THR A 66 -9.81 8.45 2.88
CA THR A 66 -10.19 9.50 1.92
C THR A 66 -10.78 10.73 2.64
N GLY A 67 -11.69 10.52 3.58
CA GLY A 67 -12.29 11.62 4.35
C GLY A 67 -11.28 12.31 5.28
N ALA A 68 -10.41 11.52 5.92
CA ALA A 68 -9.36 12.06 6.80
C ALA A 68 -8.35 12.91 6.01
N ASN A 69 -7.86 12.40 4.87
CA ASN A 69 -6.93 13.08 3.98
C ASN A 69 -7.54 14.39 3.44
N ALA A 70 -8.79 14.36 3.00
CA ALA A 70 -9.51 15.56 2.57
C ALA A 70 -9.61 16.62 3.69
N ALA A 71 -9.74 16.20 4.95
CA ALA A 71 -9.80 17.11 6.09
C ALA A 71 -8.42 17.63 6.52
N ASN A 72 -7.38 16.80 6.43
CA ASN A 72 -6.03 17.14 6.82
C ASN A 72 -4.97 16.54 5.89
N ARG A 73 -4.57 17.32 4.88
CA ARG A 73 -3.57 16.92 3.90
C ARG A 73 -2.14 16.81 4.43
N ASP A 74 -1.87 17.29 5.65
CA ASP A 74 -0.51 17.39 6.20
C ASP A 74 -0.08 16.13 6.97
N LEU A 75 -0.96 15.15 7.15
CA LEU A 75 -0.64 13.88 7.82
C LEU A 75 -0.19 12.82 6.82
N HIS A 76 0.74 11.96 7.26
CA HIS A 76 1.10 10.74 6.54
C HIS A 76 0.09 9.64 6.86
N TYR A 77 -0.67 9.23 5.85
CA TYR A 77 -1.67 8.17 6.00
C TYR A 77 -1.08 6.81 5.66
N ILE A 78 -1.17 5.87 6.62
CA ILE A 78 -0.88 4.46 6.39
C ILE A 78 -2.14 3.63 6.64
N GLY A 79 -2.67 3.06 5.57
CA GLY A 79 -3.75 2.10 5.60
C GLY A 79 -3.21 0.68 5.65
N VAL A 80 -3.59 -0.11 6.65
CA VAL A 80 -3.26 -1.54 6.72
C VAL A 80 -4.53 -2.37 6.59
N SER A 81 -4.56 -3.25 5.59
CA SER A 81 -5.71 -4.11 5.31
C SER A 81 -5.28 -5.52 4.97
N GLY A 82 -6.20 -6.48 5.11
CA GLY A 82 -6.00 -7.83 4.61
C GLY A 82 -6.58 -7.98 3.21
N ASP A 83 -6.14 -9.01 2.51
CA ASP A 83 -6.73 -9.47 1.24
C ASP A 83 -8.26 -9.57 1.28
N GLY A 84 -8.86 -10.16 2.31
CA GLY A 84 -10.32 -10.22 2.45
C GLY A 84 -11.02 -8.89 2.68
N ASP A 85 -10.40 -8.05 3.50
CA ASP A 85 -10.92 -6.73 3.84
C ASP A 85 -10.91 -5.81 2.60
N SER A 86 -9.86 -5.90 1.78
CA SER A 86 -9.68 -5.08 0.57
C SER A 86 -10.34 -5.66 -0.68
N LEU A 87 -10.10 -6.93 -0.99
CA LEU A 87 -10.43 -7.53 -2.29
C LEU A 87 -11.81 -8.21 -2.31
N SER A 88 -12.46 -8.35 -1.16
CA SER A 88 -13.85 -8.80 -1.06
C SER A 88 -14.78 -7.62 -0.72
N ILE A 89 -15.14 -7.44 0.55
CA ILE A 89 -16.13 -6.44 0.97
C ILE A 89 -15.69 -4.98 0.74
N GLY A 90 -14.37 -4.74 0.66
CA GLY A 90 -13.78 -3.43 0.44
C GLY A 90 -13.51 -3.06 -1.02
N LEU A 91 -13.72 -3.97 -1.98
CA LEU A 91 -13.18 -3.84 -3.35
C LEU A 91 -13.56 -2.51 -4.00
N GLY A 92 -14.83 -2.12 -3.93
CA GLY A 92 -15.29 -0.86 -4.51
C GLY A 92 -14.60 0.36 -3.89
N GLN A 93 -14.41 0.38 -2.57
CA GLN A 93 -13.77 1.51 -1.88
C GLN A 93 -12.28 1.56 -2.17
N PHE A 94 -11.62 0.40 -2.24
CA PHE A 94 -10.22 0.26 -2.64
C PHE A 94 -9.97 0.82 -4.04
N CYS A 95 -10.74 0.36 -5.04
CA CYS A 95 -10.65 0.84 -6.42
C CYS A 95 -10.89 2.36 -6.52
N HIS A 96 -11.83 2.90 -5.75
CA HIS A 96 -12.11 4.33 -5.78
C HIS A 96 -11.11 5.19 -5.00
N ALA A 97 -10.36 4.63 -4.03
CA ALA A 97 -9.24 5.33 -3.41
C ALA A 97 -8.06 5.45 -4.39
N ILE A 98 -7.77 4.36 -5.14
CA ILE A 98 -6.81 4.34 -6.25
C ILE A 98 -7.17 5.41 -7.29
N ARG A 99 -8.40 5.37 -7.83
CA ARG A 99 -8.83 6.29 -8.90
C ARG A 99 -8.80 7.77 -8.51
N ARG A 100 -8.91 8.07 -7.22
CA ARG A 100 -8.82 9.45 -6.70
C ARG A 100 -7.40 9.86 -6.37
N ASN A 101 -6.43 8.93 -6.51
CA ASN A 101 -5.05 9.07 -6.08
C ASN A 101 -4.93 9.66 -4.66
N VAL A 102 -5.70 9.10 -3.72
CA VAL A 102 -5.67 9.53 -2.31
C VAL A 102 -4.23 9.39 -1.81
N ASN A 103 -3.65 10.47 -1.28
CA ASN A 103 -2.27 10.45 -0.78
C ASN A 103 -2.16 9.56 0.47
N MET A 104 -1.74 8.30 0.27
CA MET A 104 -1.61 7.30 1.32
C MET A 104 -0.73 6.12 0.89
N LEU A 105 -0.03 5.55 1.87
CA LEU A 105 0.49 4.19 1.76
C LEU A 105 -0.63 3.20 2.10
N TYR A 106 -0.93 2.29 1.18
CA TYR A 106 -1.85 1.16 1.35
C TYR A 106 -1.06 -0.16 1.44
N VAL A 107 -0.87 -0.67 2.65
CA VAL A 107 -0.26 -1.99 2.89
C VAL A 107 -1.36 -3.05 2.91
N LEU A 108 -1.35 -3.93 1.90
CA LEU A 108 -2.23 -5.08 1.82
C LEU A 108 -1.45 -6.32 2.30
N GLU A 109 -1.76 -6.79 3.50
CA GLU A 109 -1.15 -8.01 4.06
C GLU A 109 -1.86 -9.25 3.49
N ASN A 110 -1.27 -9.82 2.45
CA ASN A 110 -1.88 -10.84 1.62
C ASN A 110 -1.46 -12.24 2.06
N ASN A 111 -2.37 -12.90 2.78
CA ASN A 111 -2.14 -14.23 3.32
C ASN A 111 -3.02 -15.30 2.67
N GLY A 112 -3.86 -14.92 1.68
CA GLY A 112 -4.73 -15.79 0.92
C GLY A 112 -5.88 -16.40 1.74
N VAL A 113 -6.20 -15.88 2.93
CA VAL A 113 -7.15 -16.52 3.85
C VAL A 113 -7.78 -15.56 4.87
N TYR A 114 -9.03 -15.80 5.26
CA TYR A 114 -9.63 -15.09 6.39
C TYR A 114 -9.16 -15.71 7.72
N GLY A 115 -7.94 -15.34 8.15
CA GLY A 115 -7.31 -15.89 9.35
C GLY A 115 -8.13 -15.64 10.63
N LEU A 116 -8.65 -14.42 10.83
CA LEU A 116 -9.37 -14.05 12.05
C LEU A 116 -10.68 -14.84 12.22
N THR A 117 -11.36 -15.15 11.12
CA THR A 117 -12.61 -15.90 11.12
C THR A 117 -12.41 -17.42 11.01
N LYS A 118 -11.16 -17.88 11.16
CA LYS A 118 -10.76 -19.31 11.24
C LYS A 118 -10.61 -20.03 9.90
N GLY A 119 -10.12 -19.36 8.86
CA GLY A 119 -9.56 -20.05 7.69
C GLY A 119 -10.51 -20.24 6.51
N GLN A 120 -11.44 -19.31 6.27
CA GLN A 120 -12.22 -19.27 5.03
C GLN A 120 -11.36 -18.75 3.88
N PHE A 121 -11.72 -19.12 2.66
CA PHE A 121 -11.11 -18.55 1.47
C PHE A 121 -11.31 -17.03 1.41
N SER A 122 -10.25 -16.35 1.02
CA SER A 122 -10.27 -14.95 0.63
C SER A 122 -10.44 -14.81 -0.87
N ALA A 123 -10.59 -13.57 -1.34
CA ALA A 123 -10.63 -13.29 -2.77
C ALA A 123 -9.26 -13.44 -3.46
N SER A 124 -8.15 -13.59 -2.71
CA SER A 124 -6.81 -13.85 -3.27
C SER A 124 -6.34 -15.30 -3.07
N THR A 125 -7.21 -16.18 -2.56
CA THR A 125 -6.91 -17.60 -2.39
C THR A 125 -6.62 -18.27 -3.74
N ASP A 126 -5.57 -19.08 -3.79
CA ASP A 126 -5.17 -19.76 -5.02
C ASP A 126 -6.15 -20.88 -5.40
N ILE A 127 -6.23 -21.19 -6.69
CA ILE A 127 -6.93 -22.38 -7.16
C ILE A 127 -6.21 -23.60 -6.59
N GLY A 128 -6.98 -24.58 -6.08
CA GLY A 128 -6.42 -25.79 -5.47
C GLY A 128 -6.13 -25.67 -3.96
N SER A 129 -6.13 -24.47 -3.38
CA SER A 129 -6.05 -24.32 -1.92
C SER A 129 -7.24 -24.98 -1.24
N THR A 130 -7.01 -25.60 -0.08
CA THR A 130 -8.03 -26.36 0.64
C THR A 130 -8.47 -25.63 1.91
N ALA A 131 -9.78 -25.41 2.06
CA ALA A 131 -10.34 -24.79 3.24
C ALA A 131 -10.15 -25.69 4.46
N ARG A 132 -9.62 -25.13 5.56
CA ARG A 132 -9.40 -25.89 6.81
C ARG A 132 -10.67 -26.55 7.32
N LYS A 133 -11.82 -25.91 7.15
CA LYS A 133 -13.12 -26.44 7.56
C LYS A 133 -13.84 -27.03 6.35
N GLY A 134 -14.10 -28.34 6.39
CA GLY A 134 -14.90 -29.04 5.38
C GLY A 134 -14.14 -29.51 4.14
N GLY A 135 -12.85 -29.17 4.00
CA GLY A 135 -12.00 -29.72 2.93
C GLY A 135 -12.39 -29.28 1.52
N ALA A 136 -13.19 -28.22 1.38
CA ALA A 136 -13.53 -27.66 0.08
C ALA A 136 -12.25 -27.18 -0.60
N VAL A 137 -12.15 -27.39 -1.91
CA VAL A 137 -11.03 -26.93 -2.73
C VAL A 137 -11.47 -25.69 -3.49
N ASN A 138 -10.67 -24.62 -3.47
CA ASN A 138 -10.99 -23.41 -4.21
C ASN A 138 -10.87 -23.68 -5.73
N GLN A 139 -11.92 -23.31 -6.46
CA GLN A 139 -12.00 -23.40 -7.93
C GLN A 139 -12.11 -22.02 -8.58
N GLN A 140 -12.19 -20.96 -7.78
CA GLN A 140 -12.35 -19.59 -8.26
C GLN A 140 -10.97 -18.96 -8.48
N PRO A 141 -10.78 -18.22 -9.59
CA PRO A 141 -9.52 -17.52 -9.82
C PRO A 141 -9.32 -16.42 -8.77
N PRO A 142 -8.09 -16.24 -8.26
CA PRO A 142 -7.79 -15.17 -7.32
C PRO A 142 -7.86 -13.80 -7.98
N ILE A 143 -8.26 -12.79 -7.21
CA ILE A 143 -8.05 -11.38 -7.53
C ILE A 143 -6.61 -11.04 -7.15
N ASP A 144 -5.81 -10.68 -8.14
CA ASP A 144 -4.47 -10.14 -7.92
C ASP A 144 -4.56 -8.63 -7.59
N PRO A 145 -4.09 -8.18 -6.41
CA PRO A 145 -4.16 -6.79 -6.00
C PRO A 145 -3.26 -5.86 -6.83
N VAL A 146 -2.08 -6.31 -7.28
CA VAL A 146 -1.16 -5.46 -8.06
C VAL A 146 -1.69 -5.24 -9.47
N LEU A 147 -2.18 -6.30 -10.12
CA LEU A 147 -2.83 -6.20 -11.43
C LEU A 147 -4.11 -5.37 -11.34
N THR A 148 -4.88 -5.54 -10.27
CA THR A 148 -6.07 -4.70 -10.02
C THR A 148 -5.66 -3.24 -9.90
N ALA A 149 -4.66 -2.90 -9.10
CA ALA A 149 -4.24 -1.53 -8.89
C ALA A 149 -3.74 -0.86 -10.17
N ILE A 150 -2.88 -1.53 -10.95
CA ILE A 150 -2.42 -1.02 -12.24
C ILE A 150 -3.61 -0.72 -13.17
N ASN A 151 -4.55 -1.66 -13.29
CA ASN A 151 -5.74 -1.49 -14.12
C ASN A 151 -6.67 -0.34 -13.68
N PHE A 152 -6.65 0.03 -12.39
CA PHE A 152 -7.44 1.14 -11.86
C PHE A 152 -6.68 2.49 -11.86
N GLY A 153 -5.45 2.54 -12.38
CA GLY A 153 -4.65 3.75 -12.50
C GLY A 153 -3.87 4.10 -11.23
N CYS A 154 -3.43 3.09 -10.47
CA CYS A 154 -2.60 3.31 -9.29
C CYS A 154 -1.24 3.85 -9.69
N THR A 155 -0.79 4.92 -9.06
CA THR A 155 0.43 5.65 -9.44
C THR A 155 1.71 5.09 -8.80
N PHE A 156 1.58 4.21 -7.81
CA PHE A 156 2.69 3.43 -7.26
C PHE A 156 2.20 2.04 -6.88
N VAL A 157 2.85 1.00 -7.40
CA VAL A 157 2.50 -0.40 -7.16
C VAL A 157 3.77 -1.20 -6.90
N ALA A 158 3.83 -1.86 -5.76
CA ALA A 158 4.91 -2.75 -5.39
C ALA A 158 4.38 -4.06 -4.77
N ARG A 159 5.17 -5.12 -4.88
CA ARG A 159 4.93 -6.38 -4.18
C ARG A 159 6.15 -6.76 -3.36
N GLY A 160 5.94 -7.11 -2.10
CA GLY A 160 7.02 -7.58 -1.21
C GLY A 160 6.69 -8.89 -0.53
N PHE A 161 7.67 -9.47 0.15
CA PHE A 161 7.51 -10.66 0.96
C PHE A 161 7.85 -10.35 2.42
N SER A 162 6.97 -10.71 3.34
CA SER A 162 7.19 -10.52 4.78
C SER A 162 8.44 -11.24 5.33
N GLY A 163 8.91 -12.29 4.63
CA GLY A 163 10.13 -13.00 4.97
C GLY A 163 11.41 -12.38 4.42
N ASP A 164 11.32 -11.41 3.50
CA ASP A 164 12.45 -10.64 2.98
C ASP A 164 12.36 -9.16 3.42
N LYS A 165 12.85 -8.91 4.63
CA LYS A 165 12.89 -7.56 5.19
C LYS A 165 13.83 -6.63 4.42
N GLN A 166 14.88 -7.18 3.79
CA GLN A 166 15.90 -6.37 3.11
C GLN A 166 15.31 -5.64 1.91
N SER A 167 14.43 -6.31 1.16
CA SER A 167 13.71 -5.68 0.04
C SER A 167 12.45 -4.93 0.51
N LEU A 168 11.77 -5.39 1.55
CA LEU A 168 10.51 -4.79 2.00
C LEU A 168 10.68 -3.37 2.60
N VAL A 169 11.75 -3.12 3.36
CA VAL A 169 11.98 -1.81 4.01
C VAL A 169 12.18 -0.69 2.98
N PRO A 170 13.04 -0.83 1.94
CA PRO A 170 13.14 0.17 0.88
C PRO A 170 11.82 0.44 0.15
N LEU A 171 11.04 -0.60 -0.17
CA LEU A 171 9.72 -0.44 -0.80
C LEU A 171 8.75 0.35 0.07
N LEU A 172 8.74 0.08 1.38
CA LEU A 172 7.95 0.86 2.34
C LEU A 172 8.39 2.33 2.35
N LYS A 173 9.70 2.61 2.37
CA LYS A 173 10.21 3.98 2.39
C LYS A 173 9.81 4.75 1.13
N ALA A 174 9.99 4.14 -0.03
CA ALA A 174 9.54 4.66 -1.32
C ALA A 174 8.04 4.95 -1.32
N ALA A 175 7.22 4.00 -0.86
CA ALA A 175 5.77 4.13 -0.85
C ALA A 175 5.25 5.17 0.17
N ILE A 176 5.95 5.40 1.29
CA ILE A 176 5.60 6.44 2.27
C ILE A 176 5.81 7.86 1.70
N GLN A 177 6.83 8.04 0.87
CA GLN A 177 7.15 9.33 0.25
C GLN A 177 6.39 9.57 -1.05
N HIS A 178 5.77 8.55 -1.62
CA HIS A 178 5.01 8.68 -2.86
C HIS A 178 3.82 9.65 -2.69
N PRO A 179 3.73 10.74 -3.48
CA PRO A 179 2.71 11.76 -3.37
C PRO A 179 1.43 11.33 -4.11
N GLY A 180 0.74 10.33 -3.55
CA GLY A 180 -0.43 9.72 -4.17
C GLY A 180 -0.81 8.41 -3.49
N PHE A 181 -1.63 7.62 -4.17
CA PHE A 181 -2.00 6.30 -3.70
C PHE A 181 -0.88 5.30 -4.02
N ALA A 182 -0.23 4.77 -2.99
CA ALA A 182 0.81 3.77 -3.11
C ALA A 182 0.33 2.42 -2.59
N LEU A 183 0.14 1.45 -3.48
CA LEU A 183 -0.14 0.08 -3.09
C LEU A 183 1.17 -0.68 -2.83
N LEU A 184 1.26 -1.29 -1.66
CA LEU A 184 2.24 -2.32 -1.35
C LEU A 184 1.52 -3.62 -0.97
N ASP A 185 1.46 -4.57 -1.90
CA ASP A 185 0.98 -5.93 -1.66
C ASP A 185 2.09 -6.75 -0.99
N VAL A 186 1.90 -7.16 0.26
CA VAL A 186 2.92 -7.91 0.99
C VAL A 186 2.44 -9.33 1.20
N ILE A 187 3.10 -10.28 0.55
CA ILE A 187 2.86 -11.71 0.77
C ILE A 187 3.25 -12.06 2.21
N SER A 188 2.25 -12.51 2.96
CA SER A 188 2.37 -12.75 4.40
C SER A 188 1.83 -14.12 4.78
N PRO A 189 2.67 -15.14 4.92
CA PRO A 189 2.19 -16.48 5.21
C PRO A 189 1.39 -16.57 6.52
N CYS A 190 0.23 -17.23 6.45
CA CYS A 190 -0.59 -17.54 7.62
C CYS A 190 -0.29 -18.96 8.11
N VAL A 191 0.68 -19.07 9.01
CA VAL A 191 1.16 -20.34 9.61
C VAL A 191 0.09 -21.23 10.24
N THR A 192 -1.09 -20.66 10.57
CA THR A 192 -2.18 -21.41 11.20
C THR A 192 -3.21 -21.96 10.21
N PHE A 193 -3.35 -21.34 9.04
CA PHE A 193 -4.49 -21.61 8.15
C PHE A 193 -4.14 -21.76 6.66
N ASN A 194 -3.02 -21.22 6.18
CA ASN A 194 -2.72 -21.20 4.74
C ASN A 194 -1.22 -21.34 4.42
N ASP A 195 -0.49 -22.10 5.26
CA ASP A 195 0.91 -22.45 5.06
C ASP A 195 1.01 -23.94 4.69
N HIS A 196 0.80 -24.24 3.40
CA HIS A 196 0.75 -25.59 2.84
C HIS A 196 1.13 -25.60 1.36
N GLU A 197 1.40 -26.77 0.77
CA GLU A 197 1.87 -26.92 -0.62
C GLU A 197 0.95 -26.27 -1.66
N GLY A 198 -0.38 -26.36 -1.49
CA GLY A 198 -1.34 -25.73 -2.42
C GLY A 198 -1.55 -24.21 -2.24
N SER A 199 -0.67 -23.52 -1.52
CA SER A 199 -0.74 -22.08 -1.26
C SER A 199 0.52 -21.41 -1.76
N THR A 200 0.37 -20.52 -2.75
CA THR A 200 1.46 -19.68 -3.24
C THR A 200 1.89 -18.63 -2.21
N LYS A 201 1.07 -18.42 -1.16
CA LYS A 201 1.33 -17.52 -0.03
C LYS A 201 1.97 -18.24 1.16
N SER A 202 2.36 -19.51 1.00
CA SER A 202 3.12 -20.25 2.02
C SER A 202 4.58 -19.77 2.09
N TYR A 203 5.26 -20.03 3.20
CA TYR A 203 6.67 -19.66 3.36
C TYR A 203 7.56 -20.37 2.33
N ALA A 204 7.36 -21.67 2.14
CA ALA A 204 8.15 -22.49 1.23
C ALA A 204 7.98 -22.02 -0.21
N TYR A 205 6.73 -21.92 -0.69
CA TYR A 205 6.44 -21.53 -2.06
C TYR A 205 6.99 -20.14 -2.38
N THR A 206 6.71 -19.16 -1.51
CA THR A 206 7.12 -17.78 -1.77
C THR A 206 8.64 -17.68 -1.88
N ARG A 207 9.40 -18.35 -1.02
CA ARG A 207 10.87 -18.33 -1.06
C ARG A 207 11.46 -19.00 -2.30
N GLU A 208 10.84 -20.06 -2.78
CA GLU A 208 11.33 -20.83 -3.94
C GLU A 208 10.96 -20.18 -5.27
N SER A 209 9.83 -19.46 -5.30
CA SER A 209 9.22 -18.92 -6.52
C SER A 209 9.31 -17.40 -6.63
N GLU A 210 9.93 -16.73 -5.66
CA GLU A 210 10.12 -15.28 -5.67
C GLU A 210 11.08 -14.85 -6.78
N ARG A 211 10.64 -13.88 -7.57
CA ARG A 211 11.42 -13.23 -8.63
C ARG A 211 11.42 -11.72 -8.39
N THR A 212 12.54 -11.20 -7.90
CA THR A 212 12.70 -9.76 -7.70
C THR A 212 12.98 -9.08 -9.03
N THR A 213 12.11 -8.18 -9.48
CA THR A 213 12.26 -7.43 -10.74
C THR A 213 13.12 -6.20 -10.60
N VAL A 214 12.90 -5.47 -9.51
CA VAL A 214 13.59 -4.23 -9.23
C VAL A 214 14.02 -4.20 -7.77
N TYR A 215 15.33 -4.17 -7.54
CA TYR A 215 15.87 -3.74 -6.27
C TYR A 215 15.70 -2.22 -6.18
N ALA A 216 14.73 -1.80 -5.37
CA ALA A 216 14.60 -0.40 -4.98
C ALA A 216 15.51 -0.15 -3.78
N ASP A 217 16.39 0.84 -3.87
CA ASP A 217 17.02 1.46 -2.71
C ASP A 217 16.45 2.87 -2.54
N PHE A 218 16.26 3.30 -1.29
CA PHE A 218 15.67 4.59 -0.98
C PHE A 218 16.75 5.54 -0.44
N ILE A 219 16.95 6.67 -1.11
CA ILE A 219 17.92 7.68 -0.73
C ILE A 219 17.17 8.91 -0.18
N PRO A 220 17.21 9.17 1.15
CA PRO A 220 16.60 10.35 1.72
C PRO A 220 17.30 11.63 1.24
N SER A 221 16.57 12.73 1.15
CA SER A 221 17.13 14.05 0.80
C SER A 221 18.19 14.49 1.81
N ARG A 222 19.41 14.80 1.33
CA ARG A 222 20.51 15.45 2.09
C ARG A 222 21.29 16.37 1.16
N GLU A 223 21.96 17.38 1.72
CA GLU A 223 22.88 18.22 0.92
C GLU A 223 23.94 17.34 0.23
N PRO A 224 24.26 17.59 -1.07
CA PRO A 224 25.09 16.68 -1.83
C PRO A 224 26.52 16.64 -1.29
N ILE A 225 27.06 15.43 -1.15
CA ILE A 225 28.50 15.22 -1.19
C ILE A 225 28.80 14.76 -2.62
N GLU A 226 29.46 15.62 -3.40
CA GLU A 226 29.79 15.32 -4.79
C GLU A 226 30.90 14.27 -4.85
N THR A 227 30.59 13.12 -5.43
CA THR A 227 31.55 12.06 -5.76
C THR A 227 31.11 11.43 -7.08
N ASP A 228 32.03 11.27 -8.03
CA ASP A 228 31.76 10.58 -9.28
C ASP A 228 31.56 9.07 -9.03
N LEU A 229 30.37 8.56 -9.34
CA LEU A 229 30.06 7.13 -9.37
C LEU A 229 29.53 6.74 -10.75
N VAL A 230 30.00 5.58 -11.23
CA VAL A 230 29.86 5.07 -12.60
C VAL A 230 28.84 3.89 -12.61
N GLN A 231 27.79 3.99 -13.46
CA GLN A 231 26.89 2.93 -14.06
C GLN A 231 25.74 2.18 -13.29
N ASP A 232 24.82 1.57 -14.08
CA ASP A 232 23.70 0.59 -13.88
C ASP A 232 22.41 0.90 -13.07
N VAL A 233 22.27 2.07 -12.47
CA VAL A 233 21.12 2.38 -11.60
C VAL A 233 20.32 3.55 -12.16
N THR A 234 19.00 3.38 -12.34
CA THR A 234 18.09 4.48 -12.71
C THR A 234 17.61 5.18 -11.46
N THR A 235 17.94 6.46 -11.29
CA THR A 235 17.46 7.25 -10.15
C THR A 235 16.24 8.05 -10.56
N VAL A 236 15.12 7.85 -9.86
CA VAL A 236 13.89 8.62 -10.04
C VAL A 236 13.78 9.68 -8.97
N THR A 237 13.41 10.90 -9.36
CA THR A 237 13.09 11.98 -8.42
C THR A 237 11.58 12.09 -8.29
N LEU A 238 11.05 11.93 -7.08
CA LEU A 238 9.63 12.09 -6.77
C LEU A 238 9.26 13.58 -6.66
N HIS A 239 7.95 13.90 -6.68
CA HIS A 239 7.47 15.29 -6.64
C HIS A 239 7.84 16.06 -5.37
N ASP A 240 8.14 15.35 -4.29
CA ASP A 240 8.63 15.93 -3.03
C ASP A 240 10.16 16.16 -3.04
N GLY A 241 10.83 15.83 -4.14
CA GLY A 241 12.29 15.94 -4.31
C GLY A 241 13.08 14.77 -3.75
N SER A 242 12.44 13.77 -3.14
CA SER A 242 13.09 12.53 -2.71
C SER A 242 13.50 11.67 -3.92
N ARG A 243 14.46 10.75 -3.73
CA ARG A 243 14.99 9.92 -4.81
C ARG A 243 14.91 8.43 -4.50
N ILE A 244 14.51 7.65 -5.49
CA ILE A 244 14.56 6.18 -5.45
C ILE A 244 15.57 5.72 -6.48
N ALA A 245 16.51 4.87 -6.05
CA ALA A 245 17.45 4.19 -6.92
C ALA A 245 16.85 2.84 -7.35
N LEU A 246 16.61 2.66 -8.64
CA LEU A 246 16.10 1.44 -9.23
C LEU A 246 17.24 0.70 -9.91
N ARG A 247 17.52 -0.50 -9.41
CA ARG A 247 18.35 -1.49 -10.12
C ARG A 247 17.41 -2.56 -10.68
N LYS A 248 17.33 -2.62 -12.01
CA LYS A 248 16.66 -3.72 -12.70
C LYS A 248 17.44 -5.01 -12.46
N VAL A 249 16.73 -6.10 -12.24
CA VAL A 249 17.30 -7.44 -12.19
C VAL A 249 17.20 -8.11 -13.56
N ASP A 250 16.15 -7.79 -14.33
CA ASP A 250 15.98 -8.22 -15.71
C ASP A 250 16.18 -7.05 -16.70
N ASP A 251 16.92 -7.31 -17.77
CA ASP A 251 17.38 -6.30 -18.74
C ASP A 251 16.21 -5.52 -19.41
N ASP A 252 15.08 -6.18 -19.63
CA ASP A 252 13.95 -5.64 -20.42
C ASP A 252 12.79 -5.06 -19.58
N TYR A 253 12.85 -5.10 -18.24
CA TYR A 253 11.73 -4.65 -17.42
C TYR A 253 11.64 -3.12 -17.33
N ASN A 254 10.46 -2.53 -17.56
CA ASN A 254 10.24 -1.09 -17.41
C ASN A 254 9.15 -0.79 -16.36
N PRO A 255 9.51 -0.32 -15.15
CA PRO A 255 8.53 -0.01 -14.10
C PRO A 255 7.72 1.27 -14.37
N PHE A 256 8.00 2.01 -15.44
CA PHE A 256 7.26 3.23 -15.82
C PHE A 256 6.20 2.95 -16.91
N ASP A 257 6.14 1.73 -17.43
CA ASP A 257 5.14 1.33 -18.42
C ASP A 257 4.15 0.34 -17.80
N ALA A 258 2.94 0.82 -17.51
CA ALA A 258 1.87 0.02 -16.92
C ALA A 258 1.50 -1.21 -17.76
N GLY A 259 1.57 -1.10 -19.09
CA GLY A 259 1.26 -2.18 -20.02
C GLY A 259 2.33 -3.26 -19.99
N ALA A 260 3.60 -2.87 -20.07
CA ALA A 260 4.75 -3.77 -19.97
C ALA A 260 4.80 -4.45 -18.60
N ALA A 261 4.59 -3.70 -17.51
CA ALA A 261 4.54 -4.24 -16.16
C ALA A 261 3.41 -5.29 -16.02
N THR A 262 2.22 -5.01 -16.56
CA THR A 262 1.09 -5.94 -16.54
C THR A 262 1.39 -7.23 -17.31
N ALA A 263 1.97 -7.12 -18.51
CA ALA A 263 2.35 -8.28 -19.32
C ALA A 263 3.38 -9.14 -18.60
N TYR A 264 4.45 -8.52 -18.10
CA TYR A 264 5.52 -9.20 -17.38
C TYR A 264 4.99 -9.96 -16.14
N ILE A 265 4.14 -9.33 -15.33
CA ILE A 265 3.55 -9.98 -14.14
C ILE A 265 2.73 -11.20 -14.55
N ARG A 266 1.93 -11.12 -15.63
CA ARG A 266 1.11 -12.23 -16.11
C ARG A 266 1.96 -13.37 -16.65
N ASP A 267 2.98 -13.06 -17.46
CA ASP A 267 3.87 -14.07 -18.05
C ASP A 267 4.60 -14.87 -16.97
N HIS A 268 4.99 -14.23 -15.87
CA HIS A 268 5.64 -14.88 -14.73
C HIS A 268 4.63 -15.66 -13.87
N GLN A 269 3.41 -15.15 -13.70
CA GLN A 269 2.33 -15.89 -13.04
C GLN A 269 1.96 -17.18 -13.76
N ASP A 270 1.93 -17.17 -15.09
CA ASP A 270 1.68 -18.36 -15.92
C ASP A 270 2.80 -19.41 -15.77
N GLN A 271 3.99 -18.98 -15.35
CA GLN A 271 5.14 -19.83 -15.02
C GLN A 271 5.16 -20.26 -13.54
N GLY A 272 4.20 -19.81 -12.73
CA GLY A 272 4.13 -20.11 -11.29
C GLY A 272 4.97 -19.18 -10.41
N GLU A 273 5.51 -18.11 -10.95
CA GLU A 273 6.44 -17.22 -10.25
C GLU A 273 5.72 -16.04 -9.57
N ILE A 274 6.30 -15.56 -8.47
CA ILE A 274 5.80 -14.39 -7.73
C ILE A 274 6.77 -13.24 -7.94
N VAL A 275 6.35 -12.28 -8.75
CA VAL A 275 7.12 -11.07 -9.04
C VAL A 275 7.11 -10.13 -7.83
N THR A 276 8.28 -9.82 -7.27
CA THR A 276 8.47 -8.88 -6.15
C THR A 276 9.33 -7.68 -6.56
N GLY A 277 9.29 -6.60 -5.77
CA GLY A 277 9.95 -5.34 -6.06
C GLY A 277 8.97 -4.19 -6.36
N LEU A 278 9.51 -3.11 -6.93
CA LEU A 278 8.71 -2.02 -7.50
C LEU A 278 8.19 -2.46 -8.86
N LEU A 279 6.87 -2.55 -9.01
CA LEU A 279 6.24 -3.09 -10.20
C LEU A 279 5.74 -2.02 -11.16
N TYR A 280 5.25 -0.90 -10.62
CA TYR A 280 4.84 0.23 -11.44
C TYR A 280 4.97 1.53 -10.65
N MET A 281 5.38 2.58 -11.33
CA MET A 281 5.38 3.93 -10.79
C MET A 281 5.13 4.95 -11.89
N ASP A 282 4.25 5.89 -11.60
CA ASP A 282 4.00 7.08 -12.43
C ASP A 282 4.80 8.26 -11.86
N GLU A 283 5.79 8.71 -12.63
CA GLU A 283 6.67 9.82 -12.25
C GLU A 283 5.95 11.18 -12.28
N GLU A 284 4.81 11.29 -12.97
CA GLU A 284 4.04 12.53 -13.13
C GLU A 284 2.78 12.57 -12.24
N ALA A 285 2.65 11.60 -11.34
CA ALA A 285 1.50 11.42 -10.47
C ALA A 285 1.13 12.67 -9.65
N GLN A 286 -0.15 13.05 -9.70
CA GLN A 286 -0.70 14.11 -8.86
C GLN A 286 -1.68 13.54 -7.84
N ASP A 287 -1.50 13.87 -6.56
CA ASP A 287 -2.42 13.41 -5.53
C ASP A 287 -3.83 14.00 -5.66
N LEU A 288 -4.76 13.45 -4.86
CA LEU A 288 -6.15 13.92 -4.79
C LEU A 288 -6.26 15.44 -4.67
N HIS A 289 -5.43 16.07 -3.85
CA HIS A 289 -5.50 17.49 -3.58
C HIS A 289 -5.04 18.34 -4.77
N ALA A 290 -3.96 17.92 -5.44
CA ALA A 290 -3.43 18.56 -6.64
C ALA A 290 -4.42 18.44 -7.81
N MET A 291 -4.93 17.24 -8.09
CA MET A 291 -5.90 17.03 -9.17
C MET A 291 -7.19 17.85 -9.00
N ASN A 292 -7.62 18.06 -7.75
CA ASN A 292 -8.85 18.82 -7.44
C ASN A 292 -8.59 20.30 -7.14
N ASN A 293 -7.35 20.80 -7.27
CA ASN A 293 -6.96 22.18 -6.94
C ASN A 293 -7.47 22.64 -5.55
N THR A 294 -7.38 21.75 -4.56
CA THR A 294 -7.84 22.05 -3.20
C THR A 294 -6.87 23.00 -2.48
N PRO A 295 -7.33 23.77 -1.47
CA PRO A 295 -6.46 24.69 -0.73
C PRO A 295 -5.26 24.00 -0.08
N ASN A 296 -4.13 24.72 0.00
CA ASN A 296 -2.93 24.27 0.72
C ASN A 296 -3.12 24.22 2.23
N THR A 297 -4.05 25.00 2.78
CA THR A 297 -4.37 24.95 4.21
C THR A 297 -5.32 23.79 4.51
N PRO A 298 -4.97 22.87 5.41
CA PRO A 298 -5.87 21.83 5.90
C PRO A 298 -7.21 22.40 6.39
N LEU A 299 -8.32 21.69 6.14
CA LEU A 299 -9.66 22.15 6.55
C LEU A 299 -9.79 22.27 8.07
N ASN A 300 -9.12 21.40 8.82
CA ASN A 300 -9.08 21.45 10.29
C ASN A 300 -8.25 22.63 10.85
N ALA A 301 -7.47 23.33 10.03
CA ALA A 301 -6.70 24.51 10.39
C ALA A 301 -7.35 25.82 9.92
N LEU A 302 -8.54 25.77 9.31
CA LEU A 302 -9.27 26.95 8.89
C LEU A 302 -10.04 27.58 10.06
N GLU A 303 -9.83 28.88 10.26
CA GLU A 303 -10.57 29.66 11.23
C GLU A 303 -12.08 29.71 10.91
N PRO A 304 -12.98 29.63 11.92
CA PRO A 304 -14.43 29.68 11.71
C PRO A 304 -14.91 30.89 10.90
N SER A 305 -14.23 32.04 11.02
CA SER A 305 -14.52 33.26 10.27
C SER A 305 -14.32 33.11 8.75
N LYS A 306 -13.45 32.20 8.31
CA LYS A 306 -13.25 31.86 6.90
C LYS A 306 -14.32 30.87 6.40
N LEU A 307 -14.79 29.98 7.28
CA LEU A 307 -15.81 28.97 6.96
C LEU A 307 -17.23 29.56 6.95
N ILE A 308 -17.46 30.63 7.71
CA ILE A 308 -18.78 31.26 7.88
C ILE A 308 -18.70 32.72 7.39
N PRO A 309 -18.83 32.98 6.08
CA PRO A 309 -18.61 34.31 5.50
C PRO A 309 -19.73 35.33 5.80
N GLY A 310 -20.79 34.91 6.50
CA GLY A 310 -21.86 35.77 7.01
C GLY A 310 -22.89 36.23 5.96
N ALA A 311 -23.94 36.90 6.45
CA ALA A 311 -25.10 37.30 5.64
C ALA A 311 -24.74 38.27 4.50
N ALA A 312 -23.74 39.14 4.69
CA ALA A 312 -23.31 40.11 3.67
C ALA A 312 -22.71 39.42 2.44
N LYS A 313 -21.87 38.40 2.63
CA LYS A 313 -21.31 37.61 1.52
C LYS A 313 -22.37 36.76 0.83
N LEU A 314 -23.32 36.19 1.58
CA LEU A 314 -24.47 35.50 1.00
C LEU A 314 -25.32 36.43 0.12
N ALA A 315 -25.62 37.64 0.60
CA ALA A 315 -26.36 38.64 -0.16
C ALA A 315 -25.61 39.06 -1.44
N ALA A 316 -24.29 39.24 -1.36
CA ALA A 316 -23.45 39.54 -2.52
C ALA A 316 -23.47 38.40 -3.56
N LEU A 317 -23.38 37.14 -3.12
CA LEU A 317 -23.54 35.96 -3.97
C LEU A 317 -24.92 35.96 -4.64
N GLN A 318 -26.00 36.09 -3.87
CA GLN A 318 -27.37 36.07 -4.42
C GLN A 318 -27.61 37.19 -5.45
N LYS A 319 -26.98 38.36 -5.28
CA LYS A 319 -27.07 39.46 -6.25
C LYS A 319 -26.37 39.15 -7.57
N ALA A 320 -25.29 38.37 -7.56
CA ALA A 320 -24.57 38.00 -8.78
C ALA A 320 -25.32 37.00 -9.68
N TRP A 321 -26.38 36.36 -9.16
CA TRP A 321 -27.20 35.37 -9.86
C TRP A 321 -28.59 35.90 -10.24
N ARG A 322 -28.84 37.20 -10.05
CA ARG A 322 -30.05 37.91 -10.47
C ARG A 322 -29.71 38.88 -11.58
#